data_AF-A0A4R2SZA4-F1
#
_entry.id   AF-A0A4R2SZA4-F1
#
_cell.length_a   1.000
_cell.length_b   1.000
_cell.length_c   1.000
_cell.angle_alpha   90.00
_cell.angle_beta   90.00
_cell.angle_gamma   90.00
#
_symmetry.space_group_name_H-M   'P 1'
#
loop_
_entity.id
_entity.type
_entity.pdbx_description
1 polymer ?
#
loop_
_entity_poly.entity_id
_entity_poly.type
_entity_poly.pdbx_seq_one_letter_code
_entity_poly.pdbx_strand_id
1 'polypeptide(L)'
;MFVVRIGETEVRGYLNLCPHFSLPLNHGPDQFVHLGHIRCVQHFAIFRPDDGVCVSGACEGSRLDPVGIGRTAEGMMVIQA
;
A
#
# COMPACT_ATOMS: atom_id res chain seq x y z
N MET A 1 -7.88 -4.38 -0.16
CA MET A 1 -6.41 -4.58 -0.12
C MET A 1 -5.84 -4.34 -1.50
N PHE A 2 -4.53 -4.12 -1.60
CA PHE A 2 -3.82 -3.97 -2.86
C PHE A 2 -2.40 -4.50 -2.71
N VAL A 3 -1.73 -4.74 -3.84
CA VAL A 3 -0.33 -5.16 -3.90
C VAL A 3 0.45 -4.09 -4.64
N VAL A 4 1.61 -3.71 -4.09
CA VAL A 4 2.55 -2.77 -4.73
C VAL A 4 3.86 -3.50 -5.02
N ARG A 5 4.47 -3.17 -6.17
CA ARG A 5 5.80 -3.65 -6.55
C ARG A 5 6.85 -2.66 -6.08
N ILE A 6 7.95 -3.17 -5.55
CA ILE A 6 9.13 -2.41 -5.15
C ILE A 6 10.31 -2.89 -5.98
N GLY A 7 10.91 -2.00 -6.75
CA GLY A 7 11.94 -2.38 -7.72
C GLY A 7 11.42 -3.42 -8.72
N GLU A 8 12.27 -4.39 -9.06
CA GLU A 8 11.96 -5.37 -10.11
C GLU A 8 11.28 -6.64 -9.58
N THR A 9 11.68 -7.13 -8.41
CA THR A 9 11.33 -8.48 -7.94
C THR A 9 10.47 -8.51 -6.69
N GLU A 10 10.42 -7.41 -5.93
CA GLU A 10 9.79 -7.39 -4.61
C GLU A 10 8.35 -6.88 -4.68
N VAL A 11 7.49 -7.43 -3.84
CA VAL A 11 6.10 -7.00 -3.69
C VAL A 11 5.74 -6.86 -2.21
N ARG A 12 4.79 -5.98 -1.92
CA ARG A 12 4.14 -5.82 -0.61
C ARG A 12 2.64 -5.77 -0.77
N GLY A 13 1.92 -6.38 0.16
CA GLY A 13 0.47 -6.27 0.27
C GLY A 13 0.08 -5.35 1.42
N TYR A 14 -0.97 -4.56 1.22
CA TYR A 14 -1.55 -3.72 2.27
C TYR A 14 -3.08 -3.75 2.24
N LEU A 15 -3.70 -3.53 3.39
CA LEU A 15 -5.12 -3.23 3.45
C LEU A 15 -5.35 -1.87 2.77
N ASN A 16 -6.45 -1.75 2.02
CA ASN A 16 -6.82 -0.49 1.38
C ASN A 16 -7.59 0.39 2.38
N LEU A 17 -6.88 0.83 3.42
CA LEU A 17 -7.48 1.55 4.54
C LEU A 17 -6.47 2.55 5.10
N CYS A 18 -6.77 3.84 4.97
CA CYS A 18 -5.92 4.89 5.52
C CYS A 18 -6.05 4.92 7.05
N PRO A 19 -4.95 4.87 7.83
CA PRO A 19 -5.00 4.89 9.30
C PRO A 19 -5.50 6.22 9.89
N HIS A 20 -5.73 7.24 9.06
CA HIS A 20 -6.31 8.52 9.49
C HIS A 20 -7.81 8.41 9.81
N PHE A 21 -8.63 8.00 8.82
CA PHE A 21 -10.09 7.95 8.93
C PHE A 21 -10.72 6.66 8.39
N SER A 22 -9.91 5.61 8.24
CA SER A 22 -10.37 4.32 7.73
C SER A 22 -11.11 4.42 6.39
N LEU A 23 -10.64 5.33 5.53
CA LEU A 23 -11.13 5.51 4.17
C LEU A 23 -10.22 4.78 3.18
N PRO A 24 -10.75 4.31 2.04
CA PRO A 24 -9.94 3.80 0.94
C PRO A 24 -8.89 4.82 0.48
N LEU A 25 -7.70 4.33 0.18
CA LEU A 25 -6.56 5.12 -0.28
C LEU A 25 -6.73 5.64 -1.71
N ASN A 26 -7.58 5.02 -2.52
CA ASN A 26 -7.80 5.30 -3.94
C ASN A 26 -9.28 5.60 -4.26
N HIS A 27 -9.54 6.32 -5.36
CA HIS A 27 -10.89 6.54 -5.89
C HIS A 27 -11.29 5.52 -6.96
N GLY A 28 -10.31 4.99 -7.70
CA GLY A 28 -10.52 4.00 -8.76
C GLY A 28 -9.41 2.95 -8.81
N PRO A 29 -9.60 1.86 -9.56
CA PRO A 29 -8.64 0.75 -9.64
C PRO A 29 -7.21 1.23 -9.93
N ASP A 30 -6.23 0.61 -9.25
CA ASP A 30 -4.79 0.81 -9.45
C ASP A 30 -4.24 2.24 -9.23
N GLN A 31 -5.04 3.16 -8.68
CA GLN A 31 -4.64 4.54 -8.37
C GLN A 31 -4.02 4.69 -6.97
N PHE A 32 -2.97 3.92 -6.67
CA PHE A 32 -2.30 3.97 -5.37
C PHE A 32 -0.98 4.74 -5.37
N VAL A 33 -0.22 4.65 -6.47
CA VAL A 33 1.19 5.10 -6.50
C VAL A 33 1.34 6.43 -7.23
N HIS A 34 2.07 7.36 -6.62
CA HIS A 34 2.47 8.63 -7.21
C HIS A 34 3.91 8.95 -6.84
N LEU A 35 4.77 9.15 -7.85
CA LEU A 35 6.20 9.44 -7.66
C LEU A 35 6.90 8.43 -6.73
N GLY A 36 6.63 7.14 -6.95
CA GLY A 36 7.22 6.04 -6.19
C GLY A 36 6.67 5.83 -4.77
N HIS A 37 5.70 6.64 -4.33
CA HIS A 37 5.08 6.52 -3.02
C HIS A 37 3.61 6.11 -3.14
N ILE A 38 3.09 5.45 -2.10
CA ILE A 38 1.64 5.25 -1.98
C ILE A 38 1.03 6.56 -1.49
N ARG A 39 0.00 7.06 -2.17
CA ARG A 39 -0.68 8.30 -1.78
C ARG A 39 -2.14 8.05 -1.50
N CYS A 40 -2.60 8.47 -0.32
CA CYS A 40 -4.02 8.56 -0.03
C CYS A 40 -4.63 9.71 -0.83
N VAL A 41 -5.62 9.42 -1.68
CA VAL A 41 -6.27 10.43 -2.53
C VAL A 41 -7.22 11.36 -1.76
N GLN A 42 -7.62 11.00 -0.54
CA GLN A 42 -8.58 11.79 0.23
C GLN A 42 -7.94 13.09 0.76
N HIS A 43 -6.78 12.97 1.42
CA HIS A 43 -6.11 14.07 2.11
C HIS A 43 -4.58 14.06 1.91
N PHE A 44 -4.11 13.35 0.87
CA PHE A 44 -2.72 13.38 0.38
C PHE A 44 -1.63 12.90 1.34
N ALA A 45 -1.98 12.06 2.32
CA ALA A 45 -0.98 11.34 3.10
C ALA A 45 -0.09 10.46 2.19
N ILE A 46 1.22 10.46 2.45
CA ILE A 46 2.24 9.79 1.67
C ILE A 46 2.84 8.65 2.48
N PHE A 47 2.85 7.44 1.92
CA PHE A 47 3.39 6.24 2.56
C PHE A 47 4.53 5.66 1.72
N ARG A 48 5.57 5.15 2.40
CA ARG A 48 6.61 4.39 1.71
C ARG A 48 6.07 3.02 1.29
N PRO A 49 6.43 2.54 0.08
CA PRO A 49 5.89 1.28 -0.43
C PRO A 49 6.52 0.03 0.22
N ASP A 50 7.68 0.14 0.87
CA ASP A 50 8.46 -0.96 1.45
C ASP A 50 7.97 -1.41 2.82
N ASP A 51 7.57 -0.46 3.66
CA ASP A 51 7.11 -0.73 5.03
C ASP A 51 5.73 -0.15 5.35
N GLY A 52 5.14 0.62 4.43
CA GLY A 52 3.83 1.23 4.60
C GLY A 52 3.80 2.40 5.59
N VAL A 53 4.95 2.90 6.04
CA VAL A 53 5.02 4.02 6.99
C VAL A 53 4.62 5.32 6.31
N CYS A 54 3.72 6.07 6.95
CA CYS A 54 3.34 7.41 6.55
C CYS A 54 4.46 8.39 6.88
N VAL A 55 5.01 9.05 5.86
CA VAL A 55 6.13 9.99 5.96
C VAL A 55 5.72 11.44 5.75
N SER A 56 4.44 11.69 5.46
CA SER A 56 3.87 13.04 5.33
C SER A 56 2.35 12.99 5.38
N GLY A 57 1.74 13.98 6.03
CA GLY A 57 0.29 14.17 6.12
C GLY A 57 -0.28 13.94 7.53
N ALA A 58 -1.60 13.98 7.67
CA ALA A 58 -2.27 13.95 8.98
C ALA A 58 -2.06 12.65 9.79
N CYS A 59 -1.58 11.57 9.17
CA CYS A 59 -1.25 10.31 9.84
C CYS A 59 0.25 10.00 9.83
N GLU A 60 1.12 11.02 9.73
CA GLU A 60 2.57 10.84 9.78
C GLU A 60 3.00 10.04 11.02
N GLY A 61 3.90 9.07 10.82
CA GLY A 61 4.35 8.12 11.85
C GLY A 61 3.45 6.87 11.99
N SER A 62 2.20 6.90 11.52
CA SER A 62 1.36 5.71 11.40
C SER A 62 1.77 4.82 10.22
N ARG A 63 1.16 3.64 10.12
CA ARG A 63 1.50 2.65 9.09
C ARG A 63 0.25 2.02 8.48
N LEU A 64 0.32 1.64 7.21
CA LEU A 64 -0.67 0.78 6.56
C LEU A 64 -0.64 -0.64 7.15
N ASP A 65 -1.80 -1.28 7.28
CA ASP A 65 -1.85 -2.68 7.74
C ASP A 65 -1.30 -3.62 6.65
N PRO A 66 -0.26 -4.42 6.94
CA PRO A 66 0.32 -5.33 5.98
C PRO A 66 -0.62 -6.51 5.72
N VAL A 67 -0.64 -6.96 4.46
CA VAL A 67 -1.27 -8.21 4.03
C VAL A 67 -0.16 -9.13 3.55
N GLY A 68 -0.07 -10.34 4.13
CA GLY A 68 0.92 -11.33 3.72
C GLY A 68 0.70 -11.74 2.27
N ILE A 69 1.73 -11.61 1.42
CA ILE A 69 1.69 -11.98 0.00
C ILE A 69 2.78 -13.00 -0.29
N GLY A 70 2.35 -14.15 -0.82
CA GLY A 70 3.22 -15.19 -1.37
C GLY A 70 3.19 -15.19 -2.89
N ARG A 71 4.09 -15.97 -3.48
CA ARG A 71 4.15 -16.22 -4.93
C ARG A 71 4.19 -17.72 -5.20
N THR A 72 3.32 -18.22 -6.07
CA THR A 72 3.34 -19.63 -6.50
C THR A 72 4.46 -19.89 -7.52
N ALA A 73 4.76 -21.17 -7.80
CA ALA A 73 5.75 -21.55 -8.81
C ALA A 73 5.37 -21.04 -10.21
N GLU A 74 4.07 -20.94 -10.50
CA GLU A 74 3.49 -20.43 -11.75
C GLU A 74 3.50 -18.89 -11.81
N GLY A 75 3.99 -18.23 -10.76
CA GLY A 75 4.13 -16.78 -10.69
C GLY A 75 2.88 -16.02 -10.23
N MET A 76 1.85 -16.72 -9.77
CA MET A 76 0.64 -16.09 -9.21
C MET A 76 0.93 -15.50 -7.83
N MET A 77 0.44 -14.29 -7.57
CA MET A 77 0.48 -13.69 -6.24
C MET A 77 -0.72 -14.19 -5.42
N VAL A 78 -0.47 -14.63 -4.19
CA VAL A 78 -1.50 -15.20 -3.30
C VAL A 78 -1.46 -14.54 -1.93
N ILE A 79 -2.60 -14.42 -1.27
CA ILE A 79 -2.67 -13.97 0.12
C ILE A 79 -2.24 -15.13 1.02
N GLN A 80 -1.31 -14.86 1.92
CA GLN A 80 -0.88 -15.80 2.95
C GLN A 80 -1.76 -15.62 4.19
N ALA A 81 -2.24 -16.74 4.73
CA ALA A 81 -2.99 -16.80 5.98
C ALA A 81 -2.05 -16.81 7.18
#